data_AF-A0A117QLM2-F1
#
_entry.id   AF-A0A117QLM2-F1
#
_cell.length_a   1.000
_cell.length_b   1.000
_cell.length_c   1.000
_cell.angle_alpha   90.00
_cell.angle_beta   90.00
_cell.angle_gamma   90.00
#
_symmetry.space_group_name_H-M   'P 1'
#
loop_
_entity.id
_entity.type
_entity.pdbx_description
1 polymer ?
#
loop_
_entity_poly.entity_id
_entity_poly.type
_entity_poly.pdbx_seq_one_letter_code
_entity_poly.pdbx_strand_id
1 'polypeptide(L)'
;MATFEFARGMTLDDPDKRTDDGRYLYSGYQAFGKATECEGGQRKDQVLFTAIQAVGTRHRDDTAMKQLIIDYTQAVEKSPMCR
;
A
#
# COMPACT_ATOMS: atom_id res chain seq x y z
N MET A 1 -12.71 -4.96 2.48
CA MET A 1 -11.47 -4.92 3.27
C MET A 1 -10.80 -3.57 3.11
N ALA A 2 -10.47 -2.92 4.24
CA ALA A 2 -9.74 -1.67 4.30
C ALA A 2 -8.22 -1.91 4.31
N THR A 3 -7.42 -0.91 3.89
CA THR A 3 -5.94 -1.02 3.89
C THR A 3 -5.39 -1.33 5.28
N PHE A 4 -6.04 -0.83 6.33
CA PHE A 4 -5.66 -1.11 7.73
C PHE A 4 -5.89 -2.57 8.13
N GLU A 5 -7.01 -3.16 7.70
CA GLU A 5 -7.30 -4.58 7.98
C GLU A 5 -6.29 -5.48 7.29
N PHE A 6 -5.92 -5.17 6.03
CA PHE A 6 -4.88 -5.86 5.30
C PHE A 6 -3.51 -5.71 5.99
N ALA A 7 -3.12 -4.48 6.32
CA ALA A 7 -1.82 -4.19 6.92
C ALA A 7 -1.61 -4.94 8.24
N ARG A 8 -2.64 -5.06 9.09
CA ARG A 8 -2.55 -5.81 10.36
C ARG A 8 -2.08 -7.26 10.22
N GLY A 9 -2.30 -7.90 9.06
CA GLY A 9 -1.82 -9.26 8.79
C GLY A 9 -0.36 -9.34 8.29
N MET A 10 0.22 -8.21 7.87
CA MET A 10 1.50 -8.15 7.16
C MET A 10 2.54 -7.26 7.86
N THR A 11 2.10 -6.42 8.79
CA THR A 11 2.89 -5.33 9.32
C THR A 11 3.96 -5.80 10.32
N LEU A 12 5.10 -5.11 10.32
CA LEU A 12 6.22 -5.39 11.24
C LEU A 12 6.09 -4.63 12.58
N ASP A 13 5.31 -3.55 12.56
CA ASP A 13 4.87 -2.68 13.67
C ASP A 13 3.53 -2.04 13.29
N ASP A 14 2.82 -1.37 14.20
CA ASP A 14 1.62 -0.61 13.81
C ASP A 14 1.97 0.58 12.89
N PRO A 15 1.43 0.66 11.67
CA PRO A 15 1.57 1.87 10.86
C PRO A 15 0.79 3.00 11.53
N ASP A 16 1.48 4.06 11.91
CA ASP A 16 0.96 5.18 12.70
C ASP A 16 0.34 6.28 11.82
N LYS A 17 0.60 6.27 10.52
CA LYS A 17 0.15 7.30 9.57
C LYS A 17 -0.73 6.73 8.48
N ARG A 18 -1.73 7.51 8.10
CA ARG A 18 -2.70 7.21 7.03
C ARG A 18 -2.99 8.45 6.20
N THR A 19 -3.33 8.25 4.93
CA THR A 19 -3.94 9.32 4.11
C THR A 19 -5.41 9.52 4.49
N ASP A 20 -5.96 10.71 4.19
CA ASP A 20 -7.34 11.06 4.56
C ASP A 20 -8.39 10.15 3.90
N ASP A 21 -8.11 9.68 2.69
CA ASP A 21 -8.93 8.71 1.96
C ASP A 21 -8.75 7.26 2.46
N GLY A 22 -7.86 7.03 3.43
CA GLY A 22 -7.54 5.71 3.98
C GLY A 22 -6.93 4.74 2.98
N ARG A 23 -6.58 5.18 1.77
CA ARG A 23 -6.01 4.31 0.71
C ARG A 23 -4.60 3.86 1.06
N TYR A 24 -3.84 4.68 1.78
CA TYR A 24 -2.45 4.43 2.09
C TYR A 24 -2.20 4.47 3.60
N LEU A 25 -1.37 3.54 4.05
CA LEU A 25 -0.79 3.49 5.39
C LEU A 25 0.71 3.51 5.26
N TYR A 26 1.39 4.21 6.15
CA TYR A 26 2.84 4.33 6.08
C TYR A 26 3.43 4.62 7.46
N SER A 27 4.72 4.33 7.57
CA SER A 27 5.60 4.65 8.69
C SER A 27 7.02 4.70 8.13
N GLY A 28 8.04 4.84 8.98
CA GLY A 28 9.38 5.18 8.51
C GLY A 28 10.05 4.11 7.65
N TYR A 29 9.53 2.89 7.62
CA TYR A 29 10.17 1.76 6.95
C TYR A 29 9.21 0.76 6.31
N GLN A 30 7.91 1.03 6.37
CA GLN A 30 6.91 0.20 5.75
C GLN A 30 5.72 1.04 5.32
N ALA A 31 5.10 0.63 4.24
CA ALA A 31 3.92 1.28 3.70
C ALA A 31 3.05 0.30 2.93
N PHE A 32 1.77 0.56 2.93
CA PHE A 32 0.73 -0.28 2.35
C PHE A 32 -0.24 0.58 1.55
N GLY A 33 -0.72 0.06 0.41
CA GLY A 33 -1.64 0.77 -0.47
C GLY A 33 -2.76 -0.13 -0.96
N LYS A 34 -3.93 0.47 -1.21
CA LYS A 34 -5.04 -0.19 -1.92
C LYS A 34 -5.13 0.31 -3.36
N ALA A 35 -5.04 -0.63 -4.31
CA ALA A 35 -5.22 -0.37 -5.73
C ALA A 35 -6.72 -0.42 -6.08
N THR A 36 -7.34 0.75 -6.23
CA THR A 36 -8.79 0.89 -6.50
C THR A 36 -9.10 0.85 -7.99
N GLU A 37 -8.12 1.15 -8.85
CA GLU A 37 -8.31 1.14 -10.30
C GLU A 37 -8.08 -0.25 -10.94
N CYS A 38 -7.87 -1.29 -10.12
CA CYS A 38 -7.57 -2.65 -10.55
C CYS A 38 -8.79 -3.60 -10.55
N GLU A 39 -10.00 -3.07 -10.31
CA GLU A 39 -11.24 -3.86 -10.15
C GLU A 39 -11.90 -4.26 -11.49
N GLY A 40 -11.18 -4.17 -12.62
CA GLY A 40 -11.66 -4.50 -13.95
C GLY A 40 -11.78 -6.00 -14.25
N GLY A 41 -12.78 -6.41 -15.03
CA GLY A 41 -12.86 -7.75 -15.63
C GLY A 41 -13.37 -8.88 -14.72
N GLN A 42 -12.75 -10.07 -14.80
CA GLN A 42 -13.13 -11.28 -14.01
C GLN A 42 -12.77 -11.19 -12.52
N ARG A 43 -12.19 -10.07 -12.06
CA ARG A 43 -11.63 -9.88 -10.71
C ARG A 43 -12.42 -8.89 -9.85
N LYS A 44 -13.68 -8.60 -10.19
CA LYS A 44 -14.53 -7.62 -9.48
C LYS A 44 -14.66 -7.88 -7.97
N ASP A 45 -14.47 -9.14 -7.55
CA ASP A 45 -14.58 -9.52 -6.13
C ASP A 45 -13.21 -9.58 -5.43
N GLN A 46 -12.12 -9.24 -6.12
CA GLN A 46 -10.76 -9.26 -5.57
C GLN A 46 -10.25 -7.85 -5.36
N VAL A 47 -9.68 -7.60 -4.19
CA VAL A 47 -9.02 -6.33 -3.87
C VAL A 47 -7.52 -6.54 -3.95
N LEU A 48 -6.85 -5.73 -4.76
CA LEU A 48 -5.39 -5.72 -4.84
C LEU A 48 -4.81 -4.72 -3.83
N PHE A 49 -3.85 -5.18 -3.05
CA PHE A 49 -3.06 -4.35 -2.14
C PHE A 49 -1.58 -4.39 -2.54
N THR A 50 -0.88 -3.30 -2.25
CA THR A 50 0.58 -3.18 -2.39
C THR A 50 1.20 -3.05 -1.00
N ALA A 51 2.42 -3.56 -0.86
CA ALA A 51 3.18 -3.46 0.38
C ALA A 51 4.67 -3.21 0.05
N ILE A 52 5.29 -2.30 0.80
CA ILE A 52 6.72 -2.04 0.75
C ILE A 52 7.23 -2.13 2.18
N GLN A 53 8.28 -2.91 2.39
CA GLN A 53 8.91 -3.10 3.70
C GLN A 53 10.42 -3.07 3.54
N ALA A 54 11.08 -2.10 4.19
CA ALA A 54 12.52 -1.97 4.26
C ALA A 54 13.04 -2.61 5.55
N VAL A 55 12.96 -3.94 5.65
CA VAL A 55 13.33 -4.68 6.87
C VAL A 55 14.82 -4.51 7.20
N GLY A 56 15.15 -4.30 8.47
CA GLY A 56 16.55 -4.20 8.94
C GLY A 56 17.23 -2.86 8.62
N THR A 57 16.53 -1.91 7.97
CA THR A 57 17.05 -0.56 7.75
C THR A 57 17.16 0.22 9.06
N ARG A 58 18.21 1.03 9.19
CA ARG A 58 18.30 2.08 10.24
C ARG A 58 17.73 3.42 9.77
N HIS A 59 17.44 3.55 8.47
CA HIS A 59 16.89 4.77 7.90
C HIS A 59 15.36 4.73 8.00
N ARG A 60 14.80 5.70 8.72
CA ARG A 60 13.35 5.88 8.86
C ARG A 60 12.96 7.19 8.18
N ASP A 61 12.09 7.12 7.18
CA ASP A 61 11.58 8.30 6.46
C ASP A 61 10.14 8.09 6.01
N ASP A 62 9.21 8.66 6.77
CA ASP A 62 7.78 8.53 6.49
C ASP A 62 7.35 9.23 5.21
N THR A 63 8.02 10.35 4.87
CA THR A 63 7.67 11.14 3.68
C THR A 63 8.09 10.38 2.43
N ALA A 64 9.29 9.81 2.45
CA ALA A 64 9.76 8.94 1.36
C ALA A 64 8.89 7.69 1.24
N MET A 65 8.56 7.01 2.35
CA MET A 65 7.71 5.82 2.32
C MET A 65 6.30 6.12 1.80
N LYS A 66 5.71 7.26 2.19
CA LYS A 66 4.43 7.73 1.64
C LYS A 66 4.50 7.94 0.14
N GLN A 67 5.51 8.65 -0.34
CA GLN A 67 5.66 8.91 -1.77
C GLN A 67 5.84 7.61 -2.55
N LEU A 68 6.71 6.73 -2.05
CA LEU A 68 7.06 5.47 -2.68
C LEU A 68 5.84 4.53 -2.80
N ILE A 69 5.01 4.42 -1.76
CA ILE A 69 3.82 3.55 -1.82
C ILE A 69 2.76 4.09 -2.78
N ILE A 70 2.60 5.42 -2.87
CA ILE A 70 1.68 6.05 -3.81
C ILE A 70 2.13 5.74 -5.24
N ASP A 71 3.39 6.01 -5.55
CA ASP A 71 3.94 5.81 -6.90
C ASP A 71 3.90 4.33 -7.31
N TYR A 72 4.28 3.43 -6.40
CA TYR A 72 4.24 1.99 -6.66
C TYR A 72 2.81 1.49 -6.90
N THR A 73 1.84 1.94 -6.10
CA THR A 73 0.43 1.54 -6.25
C THR A 73 -0.14 2.01 -7.58
N GLN A 74 0.13 3.27 -7.96
CA GLN A 74 -0.31 3.80 -9.25
C GLN A 74 0.35 3.08 -10.44
N ALA A 75 1.61 2.69 -10.31
CA ALA A 75 2.30 1.90 -11.34
C ALA A 75 1.65 0.51 -11.51
N VAL A 76 1.27 -0.13 -10.40
CA VAL A 76 0.55 -1.41 -10.40
C VAL A 76 -0.84 -1.27 -11.05
N GLU A 77 -1.60 -0.24 -10.68
CA GLU A 77 -2.92 0.06 -11.27
C GLU A 77 -2.85 0.26 -12.80
N LYS A 78 -1.77 0.87 -13.29
CA LYS A 78 -1.56 1.07 -14.73
C LYS A 78 -1.00 -0.17 -15.44
N SER A 79 -0.62 -1.23 -14.74
CA SER A 79 -0.01 -2.41 -15.34
C SER A 79 -1.02 -3.24 -16.15
N PRO A 80 -0.56 -4.06 -17.11
CA PRO A 80 -1.44 -4.99 -17.83
C PRO A 80 -2.14 -6.02 -16.92
N MET A 81 -1.66 -6.23 -15.70
CA MET A 81 -2.30 -7.17 -14.76
C MET A 81 -3.64 -6.65 -14.23
N CYS A 82 -3.83 -5.32 -14.24
CA CYS A 82 -5.05 -4.65 -13.79
C CYS A 82 -6.02 -4.28 -14.92
N ARG A 83 -5.64 -4.50 -16.19
CA ARG A 83 -6.44 -4.17 -17.38
C ARG A 83 -7.06 -5.41 -18.03
#